data_AF-A0A328W9D2-F1
#
_entry.id   AF-A0A328W9D2-F1
#
_cell.length_a   1.000
_cell.length_b   1.000
_cell.length_c   1.000
_cell.angle_alpha   90.00
_cell.angle_beta   90.00
_cell.angle_gamma   90.00
#
_symmetry.space_group_name_H-M   'P 1'
#
loop_
_entity.id
_entity.type
_entity.pdbx_description
1 polymer ?
#
loop_
_entity_poly.entity_id
_entity_poly.type
_entity_poly.pdbx_seq_one_letter_code
_entity_poly.pdbx_strand_id
1 'polypeptide(L)'
;MRPDKAITRAEFVFVLPSLLDVNGTKLADLKDIDKHWARDALADFAAAGIIQGYKDGSFKPNKSITREEMVVILSRILDLENVPKESQGVDFLDLQGSWASDIIRRTAHAGIISGKQALLKQLN
;
A
#
# COMPACT_ATOMS: atom_id res chain seq x y z
N MET A 1 -1.74 -3.99 19.83
CA MET A 1 -0.65 -3.34 19.08
C MET A 1 0.55 -4.26 18.80
N ARG A 2 1.08 -5.06 19.75
CA ARG A 2 2.17 -6.05 19.51
C ARG A 2 3.25 -5.54 18.50
N PRO A 3 3.96 -4.46 18.82
CA PRO A 3 4.74 -3.67 17.84
C PRO A 3 5.83 -4.47 17.11
N ASP A 4 6.34 -5.54 17.70
CA ASP A 4 7.42 -6.36 17.12
C ASP A 4 6.94 -7.49 16.22
N LYS A 5 5.62 -7.70 16.13
CA LYS A 5 5.04 -8.71 15.25
C LYS A 5 4.76 -8.11 13.87
N ALA A 6 5.08 -8.89 12.84
CA ALA A 6 4.58 -8.61 11.50
C ALA A 6 3.06 -8.49 11.54
N ILE A 7 2.54 -7.45 10.90
CA ILE A 7 1.10 -7.22 10.77
C ILE A 7 0.58 -7.87 9.48
N THR A 8 -0.69 -8.23 9.50
CA THR A 8 -1.42 -8.75 8.35
C THR A 8 -1.89 -7.62 7.43
N ARG A 9 -2.26 -7.98 6.20
CA ARG A 9 -2.86 -7.04 5.23
C ARG A 9 -4.13 -6.39 5.78
N ALA A 10 -4.98 -7.15 6.45
CA ALA A 10 -6.18 -6.59 7.06
C ALA A 10 -5.89 -5.65 8.23
N GLU A 11 -4.94 -6.01 9.11
CA GLU A 11 -4.54 -5.13 10.21
C GLU A 11 -3.95 -3.82 9.71
N PHE A 12 -3.12 -3.86 8.65
CA PHE A 12 -2.60 -2.63 8.05
C PHE A 12 -3.73 -1.73 7.53
N VAL A 13 -4.69 -2.29 6.80
CA VAL A 13 -5.84 -1.53 6.31
C VAL A 13 -6.67 -1.00 7.46
N PHE A 14 -6.91 -1.79 8.50
CA PHE A 14 -7.76 -1.38 9.63
C PHE A 14 -7.17 -0.22 10.47
N VAL A 15 -5.86 -0.02 10.43
CA VAL A 15 -5.22 1.14 11.09
C VAL A 15 -5.45 2.44 10.31
N LEU A 16 -5.65 2.38 8.99
CA LEU A 16 -5.76 3.56 8.12
C LEU A 16 -7.06 4.37 8.27
N PRO A 17 -8.26 3.80 8.50
CA PRO A 17 -9.47 4.59 8.77
C PRO A 17 -9.32 5.54 9.95
N SER A 18 -8.45 5.23 10.91
CA SER A 18 -8.17 6.16 12.02
C SER A 18 -7.48 7.45 11.57
N LEU A 19 -6.92 7.44 10.35
CA LEU A 19 -6.22 8.56 9.72
C LEU A 19 -7.03 9.20 8.57
N LEU A 20 -8.05 8.51 8.05
CA LEU A 20 -8.74 8.85 6.80
C LEU A 20 -10.23 8.51 6.91
N ASP A 21 -11.09 9.47 6.57
CA ASP A 21 -12.52 9.24 6.42
C ASP A 21 -12.79 8.58 5.05
N VAL A 22 -12.82 7.24 5.02
CA VAL A 22 -13.06 6.47 3.80
C VAL A 22 -14.49 5.95 3.83
N ASN A 23 -15.36 6.54 3.00
CA ASN A 23 -16.75 6.12 2.83
C ASN A 23 -16.93 5.46 1.46
N GLY A 24 -16.77 4.13 1.42
CA GLY A 24 -17.02 3.34 0.22
C GLY A 24 -18.51 3.04 0.04
N THR A 25 -19.08 3.34 -1.12
CA THR A 25 -20.52 3.13 -1.37
C THR A 25 -20.83 1.85 -2.16
N LYS A 26 -19.80 1.09 -2.58
CA LYS A 26 -19.94 -0.12 -3.40
C LYS A 26 -19.16 -1.29 -2.83
N LEU A 27 -19.83 -2.38 -2.46
CA LEU A 27 -19.16 -3.61 -2.05
C LEU A 27 -18.22 -4.11 -3.16
N ALA A 28 -16.94 -4.26 -2.83
CA ALA A 28 -15.98 -4.91 -3.71
C ALA A 28 -16.07 -6.44 -3.58
N ASP A 29 -16.00 -7.16 -4.71
CA ASP A 29 -16.00 -8.62 -4.76
C ASP A 29 -14.63 -9.19 -4.37
N LEU A 30 -14.34 -9.23 -3.06
CA LEU A 30 -13.20 -9.94 -2.49
C LEU A 30 -13.69 -11.24 -1.84
N LYS A 31 -13.38 -12.39 -2.45
CA LYS A 31 -14.05 -13.66 -2.11
C LYS A 31 -13.71 -14.24 -0.73
N ASP A 32 -12.67 -13.73 -0.07
CA ASP A 32 -12.13 -14.28 1.17
C ASP A 32 -12.25 -13.33 2.38
N ILE A 33 -13.02 -12.24 2.25
CA ILE A 33 -13.24 -11.30 3.35
C ILE A 33 -14.60 -11.47 4.04
N ASP A 34 -15.50 -12.30 3.50
CA ASP A 34 -16.91 -12.31 3.90
C ASP A 34 -17.16 -12.57 5.39
N LYS A 35 -16.35 -13.45 5.99
CA LYS A 35 -16.40 -13.81 7.42
C LYS A 35 -15.27 -13.20 8.24
N HIS A 36 -14.51 -12.29 7.64
CA HIS A 36 -13.36 -11.67 8.29
C HIS A 36 -13.83 -10.50 9.17
N TRP A 37 -13.23 -10.32 10.35
CA TRP A 37 -13.61 -9.25 11.27
C TRP A 37 -13.42 -7.84 10.68
N ALA A 38 -12.49 -7.70 9.74
CA ALA A 38 -12.21 -6.45 9.02
C ALA A 38 -13.01 -6.30 7.71
N ARG A 39 -14.05 -7.12 7.48
CA ARG A 39 -14.82 -7.16 6.22
C ARG A 39 -15.21 -5.76 5.75
N ASP A 40 -15.87 -4.98 6.60
CA ASP A 40 -16.48 -3.71 6.19
C ASP A 40 -15.40 -2.69 5.79
N ALA A 41 -14.36 -2.54 6.63
CA ALA A 41 -13.22 -1.69 6.30
C ALA A 41 -12.51 -2.11 5.00
N LEU A 42 -12.35 -3.41 4.77
CA LEU A 42 -11.76 -3.91 3.52
C LEU A 42 -12.68 -3.64 2.32
N ALA A 43 -13.99 -3.78 2.47
CA ALA A 43 -14.95 -3.47 1.42
C ALA A 43 -14.92 -1.97 1.08
N ASP A 44 -14.90 -1.09 2.07
CA ASP A 44 -14.88 0.37 1.87
C ASP A 44 -13.59 0.84 1.18
N PHE A 45 -12.44 0.33 1.63
CA PHE A 45 -11.16 0.66 1.01
C PHE A 45 -11.05 0.11 -0.42
N ALA A 46 -11.66 -1.03 -0.70
CA ALA A 46 -11.69 -1.59 -2.04
C ALA A 46 -12.66 -0.80 -2.94
N ALA A 47 -13.80 -0.37 -2.41
CA ALA A 47 -14.75 0.51 -3.09
C ALA A 47 -14.12 1.86 -3.48
N ALA A 48 -13.29 2.40 -2.59
CA ALA A 48 -12.53 3.63 -2.79
C ALA A 48 -11.32 3.46 -3.73
N GLY A 49 -11.07 2.24 -4.24
CA GLY A 49 -9.93 1.95 -5.11
C GLY A 49 -8.56 1.93 -4.40
N ILE A 50 -8.53 2.09 -3.08
CA ILE A 50 -7.29 2.16 -2.28
C ILE A 50 -6.62 0.78 -2.20
N ILE A 51 -7.41 -0.27 -1.95
CA ILE A 51 -6.91 -1.65 -1.96
C ILE A 51 -7.43 -2.42 -3.16
N GLN A 52 -6.66 -3.40 -3.60
CA GLN A 52 -7.04 -4.33 -4.65
C GLN A 52 -6.68 -5.76 -4.22
N GLY A 53 -7.53 -6.71 -4.63
CA GLY A 53 -7.27 -8.13 -4.48
C GLY A 53 -6.22 -8.63 -5.46
N TYR A 54 -5.80 -9.87 -5.27
CA TYR A 54 -5.02 -10.64 -6.24
C TYR A 54 -5.89 -11.01 -7.45
N LYS A 55 -5.23 -11.43 -8.54
CA LYS A 55 -5.90 -11.88 -9.78
C LYS A 55 -6.89 -13.02 -9.58
N ASP A 56 -6.76 -13.79 -8.49
CA ASP A 56 -7.66 -14.88 -8.13
C ASP A 56 -8.93 -14.41 -7.39
N GLY A 57 -9.12 -13.10 -7.21
CA GLY A 57 -10.25 -12.50 -6.50
C GLY A 57 -10.13 -12.52 -4.97
N SER A 58 -8.99 -12.97 -4.42
CA SER A 58 -8.73 -12.92 -2.97
C SER A 58 -8.06 -11.61 -2.54
N PHE A 59 -8.23 -11.20 -1.30
CA PHE A 59 -7.43 -10.15 -0.67
C PHE A 59 -6.32 -10.72 0.22
N LYS A 60 -6.50 -11.95 0.72
CA LYS A 60 -5.65 -12.65 1.70
C LYS A 60 -5.49 -11.84 2.98
N PRO A 61 -6.58 -11.55 3.71
CA PRO A 61 -6.57 -10.62 4.84
C PRO A 61 -5.61 -11.02 5.96
N ASN A 62 -5.41 -12.33 6.16
CA ASN A 62 -4.52 -12.88 7.19
C ASN A 62 -3.05 -13.06 6.75
N LYS A 63 -2.72 -12.79 5.48
CA LYS A 63 -1.33 -12.86 5.00
C LYS A 63 -0.57 -11.66 5.56
N SER A 64 0.68 -11.86 5.98
CA SER A 64 1.60 -10.76 6.28
C SER A 64 1.74 -9.84 5.07
N ILE A 65 1.68 -8.54 5.31
CA ILE A 65 1.82 -7.52 4.26
C ILE A 65 3.31 -7.24 3.98
N THR A 66 3.67 -7.05 2.71
CA THR A 66 5.04 -6.68 2.33
C THR A 66 5.21 -5.15 2.31
N ARG A 67 6.46 -4.67 2.38
CA ARG A 67 6.75 -3.23 2.31
C ARG A 67 6.27 -2.60 0.99
N GLU A 68 6.44 -3.30 -0.13
CA GLU A 68 5.94 -2.83 -1.44
C GLU A 68 4.41 -2.75 -1.50
N GLU A 69 3.70 -3.71 -0.89
CA GLU A 69 2.23 -3.68 -0.78
C GLU A 69 1.77 -2.48 0.07
N MET A 70 2.47 -2.17 1.18
CA MET A 70 2.17 -0.98 1.98
C MET A 70 2.36 0.31 1.16
N VAL A 71 3.46 0.41 0.42
CA VAL A 71 3.76 1.59 -0.41
C VAL A 71 2.69 1.81 -1.47
N VAL A 72 2.23 0.74 -2.12
CA VAL A 72 1.15 0.82 -3.11
C VAL A 72 -0.14 1.34 -2.48
N ILE A 73 -0.54 0.84 -1.31
CA ILE A 73 -1.73 1.32 -0.60
C ILE A 73 -1.59 2.80 -0.23
N LEU A 74 -0.45 3.21 0.34
CA LEU A 74 -0.17 4.61 0.70
C LEU A 74 -0.18 5.53 -0.53
N SER A 75 0.37 5.07 -1.65
CA SER A 75 0.43 5.86 -2.88
C SER A 75 -0.95 6.19 -3.44
N ARG A 76 -1.94 5.29 -3.28
CA ARG A 76 -3.32 5.50 -3.73
C ARG A 76 -4.07 6.44 -2.82
N ILE A 77 -3.84 6.35 -1.51
CA ILE A 77 -4.35 7.29 -0.52
C ILE A 77 -3.91 8.73 -0.85
N LEU A 78 -2.66 8.87 -1.30
CA LEU A 78 -2.03 10.16 -1.60
C LEU A 78 -2.15 10.57 -3.08
N ASP A 79 -2.91 9.83 -3.88
CA ASP A 79 -3.10 10.05 -5.33
C ASP A 79 -1.79 10.20 -6.14
N LEU A 80 -0.77 9.41 -5.78
CA LEU A 80 0.55 9.47 -6.42
C LEU A 80 0.63 8.68 -7.73
N GLU A 81 -0.41 7.92 -8.08
CA GLU A 81 -0.51 7.21 -9.35
C GLU A 81 -0.62 8.19 -10.55
N ASN A 82 -1.02 9.44 -10.30
CA ASN A 82 -1.14 10.49 -11.32
C ASN A 82 0.09 11.43 -11.41
N VAL A 83 1.07 11.28 -10.52
CA VAL A 83 2.31 12.09 -10.56
C VAL A 83 3.16 11.68 -11.78
N PRO A 84 3.79 12.60 -12.53
CA PRO A 84 4.60 12.24 -13.70
C PRO A 84 5.67 11.18 -13.40
N LYS A 85 5.95 10.28 -14.36
CA LYS A 85 6.98 9.23 -14.24
C LYS A 85 8.42 9.77 -14.14
N GLU A 86 8.63 11.08 -14.34
CA GLU A 86 9.94 11.72 -14.38
C GLU A 86 10.55 11.94 -12.99
N SER A 87 10.52 10.91 -12.14
CA SER A 87 11.27 10.88 -10.90
C SER A 87 12.69 10.37 -11.18
N GLN A 88 13.49 11.20 -11.87
CA GLN A 88 14.95 11.03 -11.91
C GLN A 88 15.51 11.27 -10.49
N GLY A 89 16.46 10.47 -10.02
CA GLY A 89 17.24 10.78 -8.82
C GLY A 89 17.01 9.90 -7.58
N VAL A 90 15.97 9.07 -7.53
CA VAL A 90 15.82 8.06 -6.46
C VAL A 90 15.96 6.67 -7.05
N ASP A 91 17.05 5.99 -6.68
CA ASP A 91 17.33 4.63 -7.11
C ASP A 91 17.58 3.72 -5.91
N PHE A 92 16.85 2.62 -5.87
CA PHE A 92 16.91 1.60 -4.83
C PHE A 92 17.42 0.32 -5.51
N LEU A 93 18.50 -0.25 -4.98
CA LEU A 93 19.15 -1.41 -5.61
C LEU A 93 18.28 -2.68 -5.58
N ASP A 94 17.41 -2.78 -4.58
CA ASP A 94 16.51 -3.90 -4.32
C ASP A 94 15.17 -3.81 -5.06
N LEU A 95 14.99 -2.84 -5.96
CA LEU A 95 13.78 -2.74 -6.79
C LEU A 95 13.82 -3.60 -8.05
N GLN A 96 14.94 -4.23 -8.36
CA GLN A 96 15.01 -5.14 -9.51
C GLN A 96 14.04 -6.31 -9.31
N GLY A 97 13.04 -6.41 -10.19
CA GLY A 97 12.00 -7.45 -10.12
C GLY A 97 10.79 -7.14 -9.24
N SER A 98 10.75 -5.99 -8.56
CA SER A 98 9.52 -5.55 -7.87
C SER A 98 8.46 -5.15 -8.91
N TRP A 99 7.23 -5.60 -8.69
CA TRP A 99 6.07 -5.19 -9.49
C TRP A 99 5.63 -3.76 -9.18
N ALA A 100 6.11 -3.19 -8.08
CA ALA A 100 5.77 -1.86 -7.59
C ALA A 100 6.90 -0.84 -7.81
N SER A 101 7.92 -1.16 -8.63
CA SER A 101 9.10 -0.29 -8.80
C SER A 101 8.76 1.15 -9.19
N ASP A 102 7.84 1.34 -10.15
CA ASP A 102 7.42 2.68 -10.59
C ASP A 102 6.79 3.47 -9.44
N ILE A 103 5.88 2.84 -8.68
CA ILE A 103 5.14 3.53 -7.61
C ILE A 103 6.02 3.76 -6.37
N ILE A 104 6.97 2.87 -6.09
CA ILE A 104 7.97 3.07 -5.03
C ILE A 104 8.85 4.28 -5.35
N ARG A 105 9.32 4.42 -6.60
CA ARG A 105 10.12 5.59 -7.01
C ARG A 105 9.35 6.89 -6.86
N ARG A 106 8.08 6.92 -7.30
CA ARG A 106 7.21 8.10 -7.17
C ARG A 106 6.94 8.47 -5.72
N THR A 107 6.62 7.47 -4.91
CA THR A 107 6.37 7.67 -3.48
C THR A 107 7.62 8.20 -2.77
N ALA A 108 8.81 7.74 -3.18
CA ALA A 108 10.06 8.25 -2.65
C ALA A 108 10.38 9.67 -3.13
N HIS A 109 10.13 9.98 -4.41
CA HIS A 109 10.28 11.32 -4.95
C HIS A 109 9.34 12.34 -4.28
N ALA A 110 8.13 11.91 -3.91
CA ALA A 110 7.19 12.71 -3.13
C ALA A 110 7.61 12.90 -1.65
N GLY A 111 8.75 12.32 -1.22
CA GLY A 111 9.26 12.42 0.15
C GLY A 111 8.50 11.57 1.18
N ILE A 112 7.55 10.75 0.74
CA ILE A 112 6.71 9.93 1.62
C ILE A 112 7.48 8.72 2.16
N ILE A 113 8.40 8.18 1.36
CA ILE A 113 9.30 7.11 1.80
C ILE A 113 10.75 7.47 1.50
N SER A 114 11.64 6.95 2.33
CA SER A 114 13.08 7.04 2.14
C SER A 114 13.70 5.64 2.27
N GLY A 115 14.85 5.46 1.63
CA GLY A 115 15.66 4.25 1.75
C GLY A 115 16.99 4.56 2.38
N LYS A 116 17.53 3.59 3.12
CA LYS A 116 18.90 3.66 3.66
C LYS A 116 19.94 4.02 2.59
N GLN A 117 19.72 3.58 1.35
CA GLN A 117 20.60 3.85 0.21
C GLN A 117 20.30 5.18 -0.50
N ALA A 118 19.02 5.61 -0.52
CA ALA A 118 18.62 6.90 -1.09
C ALA A 118 19.21 8.08 -0.30
N LEU A 119 19.33 7.93 1.03
CA LEU A 119 19.92 8.93 1.92
C LEU A 119 21.42 9.17 1.64
N LEU A 120 22.15 8.16 1.15
CA LEU A 120 23.58 8.28 0.87
C LEU A 120 23.89 9.13 -0.38
N LYS A 121 22.96 9.25 -1.32
CA LYS A 121 23.13 10.10 -2.52
C LYS A 121 22.84 11.58 -2.25
N GLN A 122 22.14 11.92 -1.17
CA GLN A 122 21.81 13.31 -0.80
C GLN A 122 22.87 13.98 0.07
N LEU A 123 23.91 13.25 0.49
CA LEU A 123 25.00 13.74 1.34
C LEU A 123 26.30 14.04 0.59
N ASN A 124 26.30 13.97 -0.74
CA ASN A 124 27.44 14.29 -1.61
C ASN A 124 27.06 15.40 -2.60
#